data_AF-A0A967LDR0-F1
#
_entry.id   AF-A0A967LDR0-F1
#
_cell.length_a   1.000
_cell.length_b   1.000
_cell.length_c   1.000
_cell.angle_alpha   90.00
_cell.angle_beta   90.00
_cell.angle_gamma   90.00
#
_symmetry.space_group_name_H-M   'P 1'
#
loop_
_entity.id
_entity.type
_entity.pdbx_description
1 polymer ?
#
loop_
_entity_poly.entity_id
_entity_poly.type
_entity_poly.pdbx_seq_one_letter_code
_entity_poly.pdbx_strand_id
1 'polypeptide(L)'
;DSVRLVGGNSSDFTFASFPGSSVPPGFATTFDVTFDPSTSGPHQTSIRITSSDPDEDTYDFAIRGLGTSLAPELTLRGNGMVIENGDDSPSLDDHTRFEGIRVESGRTSRIYTIENTGNVELSLNAIETTGGNASDFSVAESPAA
;
A
#
# COMPACT_ATOMS: atom_id res chain seq x y z
N ASP A 1 -29.24 17.08 -13.72
CA ASP A 1 -29.45 16.40 -12.43
C ASP A 1 -29.32 17.35 -11.27
N SER A 2 -30.12 17.11 -10.23
CA SER A 2 -30.12 17.86 -8.96
C SER A 2 -28.93 17.51 -8.07
N VAL A 3 -28.20 16.42 -8.34
CA VAL A 3 -27.01 16.00 -7.59
C VAL A 3 -25.80 16.01 -8.53
N ARG A 4 -24.67 16.58 -8.09
CA ARG A 4 -23.42 16.61 -8.86
C ARG A 4 -22.17 16.65 -7.99
N LEU A 5 -21.05 16.27 -8.57
CA LEU A 5 -19.72 16.46 -8.00
C LEU A 5 -19.19 17.86 -8.36
N VAL A 6 -18.48 18.49 -7.43
CA VAL A 6 -17.92 19.83 -7.59
C VAL A 6 -16.50 19.88 -7.03
N GLY A 7 -15.54 20.27 -7.88
CA GLY A 7 -14.15 20.54 -7.50
C GLY A 7 -13.32 19.31 -7.10
N GLY A 8 -12.05 19.54 -6.79
CA GLY A 8 -11.12 18.52 -6.29
C GLY A 8 -10.92 17.34 -7.26
N ASN A 9 -10.86 16.14 -6.69
CA ASN A 9 -10.66 14.86 -7.36
C ASN A 9 -11.96 14.28 -7.96
N SER A 10 -12.83 15.10 -8.54
CA SER A 10 -14.17 14.64 -8.96
C SER A 10 -14.16 13.52 -10.00
N SER A 11 -13.05 13.31 -10.73
CA SER A 11 -12.88 12.20 -11.67
C SER A 11 -12.78 10.84 -10.99
N ASP A 12 -12.35 10.80 -9.73
CA ASP A 12 -12.20 9.56 -8.94
C ASP A 12 -13.50 9.18 -8.22
N PHE A 13 -14.57 9.96 -8.40
CA PHE A 13 -15.90 9.68 -7.84
C PHE A 13 -16.94 9.66 -8.96
N THR A 14 -17.89 8.74 -8.88
CA THR A 14 -19.01 8.66 -9.84
C THR A 14 -20.31 8.36 -9.12
N PHE A 15 -21.43 8.75 -9.72
CA PHE A 15 -22.75 8.33 -9.23
C PHE A 15 -23.16 7.03 -9.92
N ALA A 16 -23.40 5.98 -9.14
CA ALA A 16 -23.88 4.70 -9.65
C ALA A 16 -25.41 4.68 -9.82
N SER A 17 -26.10 5.47 -9.01
CA SER A 17 -27.55 5.69 -9.09
C SER A 17 -27.86 7.14 -8.71
N PHE A 18 -28.92 7.69 -9.31
CA PHE A 18 -29.43 9.02 -8.99
C PHE A 18 -30.79 8.91 -8.31
N PRO A 19 -31.13 9.87 -7.42
CA PRO A 19 -32.45 9.90 -6.84
C PRO A 19 -33.48 10.33 -7.90
N GLY A 20 -34.75 10.05 -7.66
CA GLY A 20 -35.83 10.61 -8.48
C GLY A 20 -35.85 12.14 -8.44
N SER A 21 -36.42 12.78 -9.45
CA SER A 21 -36.48 14.26 -9.54
C SER A 21 -37.44 14.92 -8.54
N SER A 22 -38.15 14.16 -7.72
CA SER A 22 -39.07 14.64 -6.70
C SER A 22 -39.19 13.64 -5.55
N VAL A 23 -39.33 14.16 -4.33
CA VAL A 23 -39.57 13.39 -3.11
C VAL A 23 -40.87 13.91 -2.48
N PRO A 24 -41.97 13.13 -2.50
CA PRO A 24 -43.22 13.56 -1.88
C PRO A 24 -43.12 13.71 -0.35
N PRO A 25 -44.04 14.47 0.28
CA PRO A 25 -44.05 14.61 1.73
C PRO A 25 -44.13 13.26 2.45
N GLY A 26 -43.21 13.03 3.39
CA GLY A 26 -43.14 11.78 4.18
C GLY A 26 -42.41 10.62 3.50
N PHE A 27 -41.86 10.82 2.29
CA PHE A 27 -41.05 9.83 1.58
C PHE A 27 -39.55 10.17 1.63
N ALA A 28 -38.73 9.19 1.25
CA ALA A 28 -37.28 9.34 1.14
C ALA A 28 -36.77 8.75 -0.19
N THR A 29 -35.58 9.17 -0.59
CA THR A 29 -34.85 8.65 -1.75
C THR A 29 -33.37 8.51 -1.41
N THR A 30 -32.62 7.77 -2.23
CA THR A 30 -31.19 7.52 -2.06
C THR A 30 -30.45 7.74 -3.37
N PHE A 31 -29.14 7.93 -3.28
CA PHE A 31 -28.21 7.92 -4.40
C PHE A 31 -26.92 7.27 -3.96
N ASP A 32 -26.23 6.61 -4.89
CA ASP A 32 -25.01 5.87 -4.61
C ASP A 32 -23.79 6.57 -5.22
N VAL A 33 -22.71 6.64 -4.46
CA VAL A 33 -21.43 7.22 -4.90
C VAL A 33 -20.37 6.14 -4.87
N THR A 34 -19.70 5.96 -6.00
CA THR A 34 -18.54 5.07 -6.15
C THR A 34 -17.27 5.89 -6.10
N PHE A 35 -16.28 5.42 -5.34
CA PHE A 35 -14.92 5.95 -5.29
C PHE A 35 -13.98 4.97 -5.99
N ASP A 36 -13.32 5.41 -7.05
CA ASP A 36 -12.43 4.61 -7.91
C ASP A 36 -11.15 5.42 -8.23
N PRO A 37 -10.20 5.51 -7.28
CA PRO A 37 -9.01 6.34 -7.43
C PRO A 37 -7.98 5.72 -8.37
N SER A 38 -7.46 6.52 -9.29
CA SER A 38 -6.36 6.11 -10.18
C SER A 38 -4.96 6.26 -9.57
N THR A 39 -4.83 6.96 -8.44
CA THR A 39 -3.55 7.21 -7.75
C THR A 39 -3.67 6.97 -6.25
N SER A 40 -2.55 6.60 -5.62
CA SER A 40 -2.48 6.54 -4.16
C SER A 40 -2.55 7.93 -3.54
N GLY A 41 -3.01 7.99 -2.29
CA GLY A 41 -3.11 9.22 -1.52
C GLY A 41 -4.54 9.70 -1.29
N PRO A 42 -4.72 10.83 -0.59
CA PRO A 42 -6.02 11.35 -0.25
C PRO A 42 -6.71 11.97 -1.47
N HIS A 43 -7.99 11.65 -1.66
CA HIS A 43 -8.83 12.20 -2.72
C HIS A 43 -10.06 12.85 -2.10
N GLN A 44 -10.36 14.09 -2.49
CA GLN A 44 -11.49 14.84 -1.95
C GLN A 44 -12.24 15.57 -3.05
N THR A 45 -13.58 15.56 -2.94
CA THR A 45 -14.47 16.37 -3.77
C THR A 45 -15.69 16.78 -2.94
N SER A 46 -16.58 17.59 -3.49
CA SER A 46 -17.85 17.94 -2.84
C SER A 46 -19.04 17.44 -3.65
N ILE A 47 -20.08 16.99 -2.96
CA ILE A 47 -21.38 16.74 -3.55
C ILE A 47 -22.23 17.99 -3.36
N ARG A 48 -22.83 18.44 -4.45
CA ARG A 48 -23.82 19.52 -4.47
C ARG A 48 -25.18 18.96 -4.82
N ILE A 49 -26.17 19.26 -4.00
CA ILE A 49 -27.59 19.01 -4.26
C ILE A 49 -28.28 20.35 -4.47
N THR A 50 -29.00 20.53 -5.57
CA THR A 50 -29.85 21.70 -5.82
C THR A 50 -31.31 21.29 -5.72
N SER A 51 -32.11 22.04 -4.97
CA SER A 51 -33.49 21.72 -4.65
C SER A 51 -34.42 22.90 -4.92
N SER A 52 -35.73 22.67 -4.83
CA SER A 52 -36.75 23.74 -4.85
C SER A 52 -37.16 24.18 -3.44
N ASP A 53 -36.41 23.80 -2.41
CA ASP A 53 -36.59 24.30 -1.05
C ASP A 53 -36.14 25.76 -0.99
N PRO A 54 -37.03 26.74 -0.70
CA PRO A 54 -36.69 28.17 -0.74
C PRO A 54 -35.62 28.59 0.28
N ASP A 55 -35.52 27.86 1.39
CA ASP A 55 -34.60 28.19 2.48
C ASP A 55 -33.27 27.41 2.36
N GLU A 56 -33.24 26.33 1.56
CA GLU A 56 -32.08 25.47 1.31
C GLU A 56 -32.03 25.00 -0.16
N ASP A 57 -31.91 25.97 -1.08
CA ASP A 57 -31.92 25.74 -2.52
C ASP A 57 -30.66 25.00 -3.02
N THR A 58 -29.57 25.08 -2.24
CA THR A 58 -28.31 24.37 -2.47
C THR A 58 -27.79 23.75 -1.17
N TYR A 59 -27.53 22.45 -1.18
CA TYR A 59 -26.88 21.70 -0.12
C TYR A 59 -25.52 21.17 -0.59
N ASP A 60 -24.43 21.55 0.09
CA ASP A 60 -23.06 21.18 -0.26
C ASP A 60 -22.38 20.44 0.89
N PHE A 61 -21.71 19.32 0.61
CA PHE A 61 -20.88 18.64 1.58
C PHE A 61 -19.67 17.95 0.93
N ALA A 62 -18.55 17.91 1.65
CA ALA A 62 -17.33 17.28 1.19
C ALA A 62 -17.36 15.76 1.42
N ILE A 63 -16.82 15.00 0.48
CA ILE A 63 -16.53 13.57 0.60
C ILE A 63 -15.04 13.32 0.40
N ARG A 64 -14.50 12.30 1.04
CA ARG A 64 -13.07 11.93 0.94
C ARG A 64 -12.89 10.43 0.89
N GLY A 65 -11.99 9.99 0.04
CA GLY A 65 -11.46 8.62 -0.02
C GLY A 65 -9.94 8.61 0.12
N LEU A 66 -9.37 7.42 0.36
CA LEU A 66 -7.93 7.19 0.34
C LEU A 66 -7.64 6.12 -0.72
N GLY A 67 -6.96 6.51 -1.81
CA GLY A 67 -6.45 5.55 -2.77
C GLY A 67 -5.24 4.83 -2.20
N THR A 68 -5.24 3.50 -2.27
CA THR A 68 -4.09 2.66 -1.89
C THR A 68 -3.61 1.92 -3.12
N SER A 69 -2.28 1.90 -3.34
CA SER A 69 -1.69 1.02 -4.34
C SER A 69 -1.58 -0.39 -3.77
N LEU A 70 -1.87 -1.37 -4.61
CA LEU A 70 -1.59 -2.76 -4.32
C LEU A 70 -0.15 -3.09 -4.76
N ALA A 71 0.74 -3.42 -3.82
CA ALA A 71 2.12 -3.81 -4.11
C ALA A 71 2.68 -4.70 -2.98
N PRO A 72 3.55 -5.67 -3.31
CA PRO A 72 4.37 -6.33 -2.30
C PRO A 72 5.45 -5.34 -1.80
N GLU A 73 5.85 -5.47 -0.54
CA GLU A 73 6.91 -4.64 0.05
C GLU A 73 7.86 -5.54 0.86
N LEU A 74 9.08 -5.72 0.39
CA LEU A 74 10.07 -6.60 1.01
C LEU A 74 10.85 -5.84 2.08
N THR A 75 10.75 -6.28 3.33
CA THR A 75 11.64 -5.89 4.42
C THR A 75 12.59 -7.04 4.75
N LEU A 76 13.90 -6.80 4.70
CA LEU A 76 14.92 -7.76 5.09
C LEU A 76 15.44 -7.42 6.49
N ARG A 77 15.56 -8.43 7.34
CA ARG A 77 16.13 -8.27 8.69
C ARG A 77 17.23 -9.28 8.98
N GLY A 78 18.31 -8.81 9.59
CA GLY A 78 19.33 -9.65 10.21
C GLY A 78 19.48 -9.27 11.68
N ASN A 79 19.52 -10.25 12.57
CA ASN A 79 19.50 -10.03 14.02
C ASN A 79 18.31 -9.16 14.53
N GLY A 80 17.19 -9.15 13.78
CA GLY A 80 16.02 -8.30 14.07
C GLY A 80 16.14 -6.85 13.57
N MET A 81 17.33 -6.42 13.16
CA MET A 81 17.60 -5.10 12.58
C MET A 81 17.26 -5.09 11.10
N VAL A 82 16.71 -3.98 10.59
CA VAL A 82 16.44 -3.81 9.16
C VAL A 82 17.76 -3.67 8.42
N ILE A 83 17.91 -4.42 7.32
CA ILE A 83 19.00 -4.27 6.37
C ILE A 83 18.44 -3.51 5.17
N GLU A 84 18.95 -2.30 4.92
CA GLU A 84 18.47 -1.46 3.83
C GLU A 84 18.92 -2.01 2.46
N ASN A 85 18.10 -1.79 1.43
CA ASN A 85 18.48 -2.16 0.07
C ASN A 85 19.69 -1.34 -0.39
N GLY A 86 20.76 -2.02 -0.78
CA GLY A 86 22.01 -1.39 -1.21
C GLY A 86 22.97 -1.05 -0.06
N ASP A 87 22.75 -1.58 1.15
CA ASP A 87 23.69 -1.46 2.25
C ASP A 87 25.09 -1.99 1.85
N ASP A 88 26.08 -1.10 1.94
CA ASP A 88 27.49 -1.33 1.59
C ASP A 88 28.41 -1.31 2.83
N SER A 89 27.82 -1.25 4.03
CA SER A 89 28.52 -1.03 5.29
C SER A 89 28.30 -2.18 6.29
N PRO A 90 28.88 -3.39 6.04
CA PRO A 90 28.59 -4.56 6.86
C PRO A 90 28.88 -4.39 8.36
N SER A 91 27.91 -4.79 9.20
CA SER A 91 27.96 -4.69 10.66
C SER A 91 27.75 -6.03 11.37
N LEU A 92 28.32 -6.15 12.56
CA LEU A 92 28.04 -7.30 13.43
C LEU A 92 26.63 -7.21 14.03
N ASP A 93 26.07 -6.00 14.13
CA ASP A 93 24.80 -5.73 14.81
C ASP A 93 23.59 -6.24 14.03
N ASP A 94 23.62 -6.13 12.71
CA ASP A 94 22.57 -6.59 11.78
C ASP A 94 22.93 -7.90 11.07
N HIS A 95 24.01 -8.56 11.51
CA HIS A 95 24.54 -9.80 10.93
C HIS A 95 25.02 -9.73 9.47
N THR A 96 25.06 -8.57 8.82
CA THR A 96 25.66 -8.44 7.47
C THR A 96 27.16 -8.68 7.47
N ARG A 97 27.82 -8.54 8.63
CA ARG A 97 29.20 -8.96 8.87
C ARG A 97 29.27 -10.25 9.69
N PHE A 98 30.15 -11.14 9.25
CA PHE A 98 30.54 -12.33 9.99
C PHE A 98 31.78 -12.09 10.84
N GLU A 99 31.87 -12.78 11.99
CA GLU A 99 33.12 -12.84 12.74
C GLU A 99 34.13 -13.74 12.02
N GLY A 100 35.42 -13.47 12.25
CA GLY A 100 36.49 -14.29 11.70
C GLY A 100 36.44 -15.71 12.26
N ILE A 101 36.44 -16.69 11.36
CA ILE A 101 36.48 -18.11 11.69
C ILE A 101 37.80 -18.73 11.22
N ARG A 102 38.20 -19.85 11.83
CA ARG A 102 39.39 -20.60 11.41
C ARG A 102 39.16 -21.23 10.03
N VAL A 103 40.13 -21.03 9.13
CA VAL A 103 40.15 -21.68 7.80
C VAL A 103 40.04 -23.19 7.96
N GLU A 104 39.26 -23.84 7.09
CA GLU A 104 39.05 -25.30 7.01
C GLU A 104 38.41 -26.00 8.23
N SER A 105 38.22 -25.30 9.35
CA SER A 105 37.65 -25.90 10.58
C SER A 105 36.49 -25.12 11.20
N GLY A 106 36.23 -23.89 10.74
CA GLY A 106 35.13 -23.06 11.21
C GLY A 106 33.95 -23.06 10.25
N ARG A 107 32.74 -22.93 10.80
CA ARG A 107 31.53 -22.54 10.07
C ARG A 107 30.69 -21.66 10.99
N THR A 108 29.99 -20.71 10.42
CA THR A 108 29.02 -19.88 11.13
C THR A 108 27.84 -19.64 10.20
N SER A 109 26.65 -19.53 10.77
CA SER A 109 25.41 -19.27 10.04
C SER A 109 24.72 -18.05 10.63
N ARG A 110 24.03 -17.32 9.76
CA ARG A 110 23.12 -16.25 10.12
C ARG A 110 21.76 -16.57 9.53
N ILE A 111 20.72 -16.19 10.26
CA ILE A 111 19.34 -16.26 9.78
C ILE A 111 18.94 -14.83 9.42
N TYR A 112 18.38 -14.69 8.22
CA TYR A 112 17.75 -13.47 7.77
C TYR A 112 16.26 -13.72 7.64
N THR A 113 15.47 -12.72 8.03
CA THR A 113 14.01 -12.77 7.94
C THR A 113 13.58 -11.87 6.80
N ILE A 114 12.83 -12.46 5.85
CA ILE A 114 12.14 -11.72 4.79
C ILE A 114 10.71 -11.54 5.25
N GLU A 115 10.24 -10.29 5.23
CA GLU A 115 8.88 -9.91 5.61
C GLU A 115 8.22 -9.20 4.43
N ASN A 116 7.00 -9.61 4.08
CA ASN A 116 6.17 -8.86 3.16
C ASN A 116 5.29 -7.90 3.97
N THR A 117 5.68 -6.64 4.00
CA THR A 117 4.91 -5.56 4.65
C THR A 117 3.90 -4.90 3.72
N GLY A 118 3.81 -5.40 2.47
CA GLY A 118 2.87 -4.95 1.46
C GLY A 118 1.50 -5.58 1.60
N ASN A 119 0.61 -5.27 0.66
CA ASN A 119 -0.78 -5.74 0.62
C ASN A 119 -1.07 -6.66 -0.58
N VAL A 120 -0.01 -7.08 -1.29
CA VAL A 120 -0.02 -8.08 -2.35
C VAL A 120 1.02 -9.13 -2.01
N GLU A 121 0.79 -10.38 -2.44
CA GLU A 121 1.74 -11.48 -2.29
C GLU A 121 3.13 -11.12 -2.84
N LEU A 122 4.18 -11.40 -2.04
CA LEU A 122 5.57 -11.29 -2.43
C LEU A 122 6.08 -12.67 -2.87
N SER A 123 6.30 -12.84 -4.17
CA SER A 123 6.94 -14.04 -4.70
C SER A 123 8.46 -13.87 -4.77
N LEU A 124 9.20 -14.86 -4.28
CA LEU A 124 10.66 -14.91 -4.36
C LEU A 124 11.08 -15.84 -5.51
N ASN A 125 11.96 -15.35 -6.39
CA ASN A 125 12.42 -16.12 -7.55
C ASN A 125 13.72 -16.87 -7.27
N ALA A 126 14.71 -16.17 -6.71
CA ALA A 126 16.02 -16.71 -6.38
C ALA A 126 16.65 -15.91 -5.24
N ILE A 127 17.50 -16.56 -4.44
CA ILE A 127 18.40 -15.93 -3.48
C ILE A 127 19.81 -16.40 -3.84
N GLU A 128 20.68 -15.46 -4.21
CA GLU A 128 22.00 -15.76 -4.77
C GLU A 128 23.08 -14.98 -4.03
N THR A 129 24.27 -15.59 -3.92
CA THR A 129 25.48 -14.87 -3.51
C THR A 129 26.19 -14.35 -4.76
N THR A 130 26.58 -13.09 -4.75
CA THR A 130 27.30 -12.45 -5.87
C THR A 130 28.60 -11.81 -5.37
N GLY A 131 29.50 -11.46 -6.30
CA GLY A 131 30.77 -10.81 -5.98
C GLY A 131 31.95 -11.75 -5.78
N GLY A 132 33.05 -11.21 -5.25
CA GLY A 132 34.29 -11.94 -5.04
C GLY A 132 34.17 -13.00 -3.95
N ASN A 133 34.78 -14.17 -4.18
CA ASN A 133 34.74 -15.31 -3.24
C ASN A 133 33.32 -15.77 -2.88
N ALA A 134 32.33 -15.56 -3.76
CA ALA A 134 30.95 -16.00 -3.54
C ALA A 134 30.84 -17.52 -3.25
N SER A 135 31.81 -18.32 -3.70
CA SER A 135 31.93 -19.75 -3.39
C SER A 135 32.14 -20.07 -1.91
N ASP A 136 32.61 -19.11 -1.11
CA ASP A 136 32.80 -19.27 0.33
C ASP A 136 31.49 -19.06 1.11
N PHE A 137 30.46 -18.55 0.44
CA PHE A 137 29.14 -18.28 1.00
C PHE A 137 28.11 -19.22 0.35
N SER A 138 27.22 -19.77 1.18
CA SER A 138 26.12 -20.61 0.73
C SER A 138 24.82 -20.15 1.36
N VAL A 139 23.76 -20.13 0.57
CA VAL A 139 22.39 -19.95 1.06
C VAL A 139 21.86 -21.36 1.39
N ALA A 140 21.53 -21.60 2.67
CA ALA A 140 20.82 -22.82 3.06
C ALA A 140 19.41 -22.83 2.44
N GLU A 141 18.77 -24.00 2.34
CA GLU A 141 17.46 -24.16 1.67
C GLU A 141 16.51 -23.00 1.99
N SER A 142 15.88 -22.46 0.94
CA SER A 142 14.94 -21.33 1.08
C SER A 142 13.84 -21.71 2.07
N PRO A 143 13.36 -20.76 2.91
CA PRO A 143 12.25 -21.02 3.81
C PRO A 143 11.09 -21.63 3.04
N ALA A 144 10.50 -22.71 3.55
CA ALA A 144 9.25 -23.23 3.01
C ALA A 144 8.20 -22.11 3.12
N ALA A 145 7.56 -21.80 1.99
CA ALA A 145 6.42 -20.88 1.93
C ALA A 145 5.28 -21.35 2.83
#